data_AF-A0A2J0MJF4-F1
#
_entry.id   AF-A0A2J0MJF4-F1
#
_cell.length_a   1.000
_cell.length_b   1.000
_cell.length_c   1.000
_cell.angle_alpha   90.00
_cell.angle_beta   90.00
_cell.angle_gamma   90.00
#
_symmetry.space_group_name_H-M   'P 1'
#
loop_
_entity.id
_entity.type
_entity.pdbx_description
1 polymer ?
#
loop_
_entity_poly.entity_id
_entity_poly.type
_entity_poly.pdbx_seq_one_letter_code
_entity_poly.pdbx_strand_id
1 'polypeptide(L)'
;NFPAVEKKDGFILSPGKFTNIEKEKLISIIKKLHEYLNSPQYLKSDFILNKSRNIYLNNIEFFPNTNEDSCFCKSCESVGTNSHSVIEHILETALFKKSF
;
A
#
# COMPACT_ATOMS: atom_id res chain seq x y z
N ASN A 1 5.95 -3.51 -7.34
CA ASN A 1 5.63 -3.43 -5.90
C ASN A 1 6.00 -2.05 -5.39
N PHE A 2 5.01 -1.32 -4.90
CA PHE A 2 5.21 -0.01 -4.29
C PHE A 2 5.87 -0.14 -2.91
N PRO A 3 6.75 0.79 -2.50
CA PRO A 3 7.38 0.73 -1.20
C PRO A 3 6.38 1.02 -0.08
N ALA A 4 6.60 0.38 1.07
CA ALA A 4 5.86 0.70 2.29
C ALA A 4 6.13 2.16 2.69
N VAL A 5 5.06 2.86 3.09
CA VAL A 5 5.10 4.25 3.50
C VAL A 5 5.02 4.32 5.02
N GLU A 6 5.86 5.14 5.65
CA GLU A 6 5.82 5.39 7.09
C GLU A 6 5.18 6.75 7.36
N LYS A 7 4.15 6.77 8.21
CA LYS A 7 3.61 8.01 8.79
C LYS A 7 4.19 8.19 10.18
N LYS A 8 4.94 9.28 10.41
CA LYS A 8 5.58 9.56 11.69
C LYS A 8 5.57 11.05 11.97
N ASP A 9 5.04 11.45 13.14
CA ASP A 9 5.01 12.85 13.60
C ASP A 9 4.41 13.83 12.58
N GLY A 10 3.38 13.38 11.83
CA GLY A 10 2.74 14.17 10.77
C GLY A 10 3.44 14.13 9.40
N PHE A 11 4.63 13.54 9.31
CA PHE A 11 5.38 13.38 8.06
C PHE A 11 5.06 12.05 7.36
N ILE A 12 5.13 12.06 6.03
CA ILE A 12 5.02 10.88 5.18
C ILE A 12 6.41 10.58 4.61
N LEU A 13 6.94 9.41 4.90
CA LEU A 13 8.22 8.93 4.40
C LEU A 13 7.98 7.79 3.40
N SER A 14 8.44 7.97 2.17
CA SER A 14 8.43 6.93 1.14
C SER A 14 9.78 6.90 0.41
N PRO A 15 10.54 5.78 0.48
CA PRO A 15 10.25 4.58 1.28
C PRO A 15 10.34 4.85 2.79
N GLY A 16 9.49 4.17 3.58
CA GLY A 16 9.52 4.23 5.04
C GLY A 16 10.78 3.58 5.64
N LYS A 17 11.18 4.03 6.84
CA LYS A 17 12.40 3.60 7.53
C LYS A 17 12.16 2.38 8.42
N PHE A 18 11.75 1.29 7.79
CA PHE A 18 11.55 0.00 8.45
C PHE A 18 12.81 -0.86 8.44
N THR A 19 13.05 -1.60 9.52
CA THR A 19 14.06 -2.67 9.55
C THR A 19 13.69 -3.79 8.58
N ASN A 20 14.65 -4.61 8.14
CA ASN A 20 14.36 -5.74 7.25
C ASN A 20 13.34 -6.71 7.86
N ILE A 21 13.43 -6.96 9.17
CA ILE A 21 12.50 -7.83 9.90
C ILE A 21 11.08 -7.26 9.89
N GLU A 22 10.91 -5.94 10.08
CA GLU A 22 9.60 -5.29 10.01
C GLU A 22 9.03 -5.34 8.60
N LYS A 23 9.85 -5.07 7.58
CA LYS A 23 9.44 -5.17 6.17
C LYS A 23 8.95 -6.56 5.81
N GLU A 24 9.71 -7.59 6.17
CA GLU A 24 9.35 -8.99 5.90
C GLU A 24 8.04 -9.39 6.59
N LYS A 25 7.86 -9.00 7.85
CA LYS A 25 6.61 -9.24 8.59
C LYS A 25 5.42 -8.54 7.94
N LEU A 26 5.54 -7.25 7.60
CA LEU A 26 4.48 -6.49 6.94
C LEU A 26 4.12 -7.10 5.58
N ILE A 27 5.11 -7.43 4.75
CA ILE A 27 4.89 -8.08 3.45
C ILE A 27 4.18 -9.42 3.62
N SER A 28 4.58 -10.23 4.61
CA SER A 28 3.94 -11.52 4.91
C SER A 28 2.47 -11.35 5.29
N ILE A 29 2.15 -10.37 6.15
CA ILE A 29 0.77 -10.07 6.55
C ILE A 29 -0.06 -9.59 5.35
N ILE A 30 0.48 -8.66 4.55
CA ILE A 30 -0.21 -8.10 3.37
C ILE A 30 -0.51 -9.20 2.34
N LYS A 31 0.45 -10.11 2.07
CA LYS A 31 0.22 -11.25 1.17
C LYS A 31 -0.94 -12.12 1.64
N LYS A 32 -0.97 -12.48 2.94
CA LYS A 32 -2.08 -13.23 3.52
C LYS A 32 -3.40 -12.48 3.41
N LEU A 33 -3.42 -11.17 3.69
CA LEU A 33 -4.63 -10.35 3.54
C LEU A 33 -5.15 -10.35 2.10
N HIS A 34 -4.26 -10.20 1.11
CA HIS A 34 -4.64 -10.31 -0.31
C HIS A 34 -5.26 -11.67 -0.65
N GLU A 35 -4.65 -12.76 -0.18
CA GLU A 35 -5.15 -14.13 -0.39
C GLU A 35 -6.53 -14.33 0.26
N TYR A 36 -6.70 -13.90 1.51
CA TYR A 36 -7.95 -14.07 2.26
C TYR A 36 -9.10 -13.21 1.72
N LEU A 37 -8.82 -11.98 1.31
CA LEU A 37 -9.85 -11.03 0.87
C LEU A 37 -10.21 -11.18 -0.61
N ASN A 38 -9.46 -12.02 -1.35
CA ASN A 38 -9.61 -12.20 -2.80
C ASN A 38 -9.68 -10.87 -3.56
N SER A 39 -8.99 -9.82 -3.09
CA SER A 39 -9.01 -8.48 -3.69
C SER A 39 -8.06 -8.46 -4.91
N PRO A 40 -8.58 -8.38 -6.15
CA PRO A 40 -7.76 -8.68 -7.32
C PRO A 40 -6.94 -7.52 -7.86
N GLN A 41 -7.27 -6.26 -7.52
CA GLN A 41 -6.68 -5.10 -8.21
C GLN A 41 -5.95 -4.11 -7.29
N TYR A 42 -6.49 -3.84 -6.09
CA TYR A 42 -5.86 -2.92 -5.15
C TYR A 42 -6.21 -3.28 -3.71
N LEU A 43 -5.22 -3.18 -2.83
CA LEU A 43 -5.40 -3.27 -1.40
C LEU A 43 -4.34 -2.39 -0.74
N LYS A 44 -4.78 -1.39 0.00
CA LYS A 44 -3.94 -0.63 0.92
C LYS A 44 -4.27 -1.09 2.33
N SER A 45 -3.25 -1.50 3.08
CA SER A 45 -3.39 -1.88 4.49
C SER A 45 -2.54 -0.97 5.35
N ASP A 46 -3.16 -0.29 6.31
CA ASP A 46 -2.48 0.56 7.27
C ASP A 46 -2.22 -0.21 8.56
N PHE A 47 -1.01 -0.11 9.08
CA PHE A 47 -0.60 -0.78 10.30
C PHE A 47 -0.09 0.21 11.33
N ILE A 48 -0.35 -0.07 12.60
CA ILE A 48 0.27 0.61 13.75
C ILE A 48 1.38 -0.30 14.29
N LEU A 49 2.59 0.25 14.37
CA LEU A 49 3.72 -0.39 15.03
C LEU A 49 3.93 0.27 16.39
N ASN A 50 3.88 -0.51 17.47
CA ASN A 50 4.16 0.01 18.81
C ASN A 50 5.67 -0.06 19.15
N LYS A 51 6.09 0.55 20.27
CA LYS A 51 7.50 0.53 20.72
C LYS A 51 8.05 -0.88 20.97
N SER A 52 7.17 -1.83 21.30
CA SER A 52 7.50 -3.25 21.46
C SER A 52 7.53 -4.03 20.14
N ARG A 53 7.40 -3.34 18.99
CA ARG A 53 7.36 -3.91 17.64
C ARG A 53 6.21 -4.90 17.38
N ASN A 54 5.12 -4.77 18.13
CA ASN A 54 3.87 -5.42 17.77
C ASN A 54 3.25 -4.67 16.60
N ILE A 55 2.71 -5.42 15.64
CA ILE A 55 2.06 -4.90 14.43
C ILE A 55 0.56 -5.12 14.58
N TYR A 56 -0.22 -4.04 14.49
CA TYR A 56 -1.68 -4.08 14.52
C TYR A 56 -2.22 -3.57 13.19
N LEU A 57 -3.16 -4.32 12.59
CA LEU A 57 -3.91 -3.83 11.44
C LEU A 57 -4.86 -2.72 11.91
N ASN A 58 -4.75 -1.54 11.31
CA ASN A 58 -5.56 -0.37 11.67
C ASN A 58 -6.68 -0.12 10.67
N ASN A 59 -6.39 -0.20 9.37
CA ASN A 59 -7.36 0.04 8.31
C ASN A 59 -7.05 -0.76 7.05
N ILE A 60 -8.08 -1.01 6.24
CA ILE A 60 -7.96 -1.58 4.90
C ILE A 60 -8.78 -0.70 3.93
N GLU A 61 -8.17 -0.34 2.80
CA GLU A 61 -8.79 0.42 1.73
C GLU A 61 -8.67 -0.33 0.40
N PHE A 62 -9.77 -0.41 -0.34
CA PHE A 62 -9.85 -1.08 -1.64
C PHE A 62 -9.79 -0.12 -2.84
N PHE A 63 -9.71 1.19 -2.56
CA PHE A 63 -9.62 2.23 -3.57
C PHE A 63 -8.43 3.14 -3.27
N PRO A 64 -7.65 3.53 -4.29
CA PRO A 64 -6.55 4.45 -4.10
C PRO A 64 -7.08 5.84 -3.74
N ASN A 65 -6.51 6.45 -2.71
CA ASN A 65 -6.72 7.86 -2.42
C ASN A 65 -5.92 8.71 -3.40
N THR A 66 -6.60 9.55 -4.18
CA THR A 66 -6.00 10.34 -5.26
C THR A 66 -5.56 11.74 -4.85
N ASN A 67 -5.73 12.12 -3.58
CA ASN A 67 -5.22 13.39 -3.08
C ASN A 67 -3.69 13.41 -3.19
N GLU A 68 -3.12 14.55 -3.60
CA GLU A 68 -1.68 14.72 -3.85
C GLU A 68 -0.81 14.45 -2.60
N ASP A 69 -1.35 14.69 -1.41
CA ASP A 69 -0.72 14.46 -0.12
C ASP A 69 -0.95 13.03 0.43
N SER A 70 -1.63 12.16 -0.32
CA SER A 70 -1.90 10.80 0.12
C SER A 70 -0.65 9.92 0.12
N CYS A 71 -0.65 8.88 0.96
CA CYS A 71 0.40 7.87 0.94
C CYS A 71 0.50 7.14 -0.41
N PHE A 72 -0.61 7.00 -1.13
CA PHE A 72 -0.62 6.37 -2.44
C PHE A 72 0.19 7.20 -3.45
N CYS A 73 -0.10 8.49 -3.56
CA CYS A 73 0.62 9.41 -4.44
C CYS A 73 2.11 9.48 -4.08
N LYS A 74 2.45 9.61 -2.78
CA LYS A 74 3.84 9.63 -2.32
C LYS A 74 4.59 8.31 -2.60
N SER A 75 3.89 7.18 -2.51
CA SER A 75 4.48 5.88 -2.86
C SER A 75 4.76 5.76 -4.36
N CYS A 76 3.86 6.25 -5.20
CA CYS A 76 4.07 6.34 -6.66
C CYS A 76 5.28 7.22 -7.01
N GLU A 77 5.31 8.44 -6.47
CA GLU A 77 6.40 9.39 -6.73
C GLU A 77 7.76 8.82 -6.34
N SER A 78 7.83 8.10 -5.20
CA SER A 78 9.09 7.52 -4.71
C SER A 78 9.71 6.45 -5.61
N VAL A 79 8.95 5.90 -6.55
CA VAL A 79 9.44 4.95 -7.56
C VAL A 79 9.50 5.58 -8.97
N GLY A 80 9.38 6.91 -9.07
CA GLY A 80 9.45 7.65 -10.33
C GLY A 80 8.21 7.52 -11.22
N THR A 81 7.06 7.14 -10.66
CA THR A 81 5.79 7.09 -11.39
C THR A 81 4.78 8.09 -10.82
N ASN A 82 3.75 8.42 -11.59
CA ASN A 82 2.66 9.28 -11.13
C ASN A 82 1.43 8.42 -10.77
N SER A 83 0.60 8.91 -9.86
CA SER A 83 -0.59 8.20 -9.40
C SER A 83 -1.61 7.92 -10.51
N HIS A 84 -1.70 8.82 -11.51
CA HIS A 84 -2.63 8.69 -12.63
C HIS A 84 -2.33 7.44 -13.48
N SER A 85 -1.07 7.22 -13.85
CA SER A 85 -0.62 6.04 -14.61
C SER A 85 -0.87 4.73 -13.85
N VAL A 86 -0.78 4.76 -12.52
CA VAL A 86 -1.06 3.58 -11.69
C VAL A 86 -2.56 3.29 -11.63
N ILE A 87 -3.38 4.33 -11.51
CA ILE A 87 -4.84 4.20 -11.54
C ILE A 87 -5.31 3.67 -12.90
N GLU A 88 -4.76 4.21 -14.00
CA GLU A 88 -5.03 3.73 -15.36
C GLU A 88 -4.73 2.23 -15.47
N HIS A 89 -3.56 1.79 -15.00
CA HIS A 89 -3.20 0.37 -14.98
C HIS A 89 -4.15 -0.50 -14.14
N ILE A 90 -4.61 0.00 -12.99
CA ILE A 90 -5.62 -0.69 -12.15
C ILE A 90 -6.94 -0.85 -12.91
N LEU A 91 -7.40 0.20 -13.61
CA LEU A 91 -8.64 0.20 -14.38
C LEU A 91 -8.55 -0.74 -15.60
N GLU A 92 -7.46 -0.68 -16.35
CA GLU A 92 -7.21 -1.59 -17.48
C GLU A 92 -7.29 -3.04 -17.00
N THR A 93 -6.57 -3.38 -15.92
CA THR A 93 -6.57 -4.74 -15.36
C THR A 93 -7.97 -5.19 -14.91
N ALA A 94 -8.78 -4.27 -14.36
CA ALA A 94 -10.16 -4.56 -13.99
C ALA A 94 -11.06 -4.81 -15.21
N LEU A 95 -10.90 -4.01 -16.28
CA LEU A 95 -11.67 -4.14 -17.53
C LEU A 95 -11.31 -5.42 -18.28
N PHE A 96 -10.03 -5.78 -18.36
CA PHE A 96 -9.59 -7.04 -19.02
C PHE A 96 -10.10 -8.29 -18.32
N LYS A 97 -10.35 -8.25 -16.99
CA LYS A 97 -10.96 -9.36 -16.25
C LYS A 97 -12.46 -9.53 -16.49
N LYS A 98 -13.15 -8.56 -17.09
CA LYS A 98 -14.62 -8.59 -17.29
C LYS A 98 -15.03 -9.36 -18.57
N SER A 99 -14.08 -9.82 -19.37
CA SER A 99 -14.33 -10.47 -20.68
C SER A 99 -14.39 -12.01 -20.64
N PHE A 100 -14.69 -12.62 -19.50
CA PHE A 100 -14.89 -14.08 -19.37
C PHE A 100 -16.13 -14.40 -18.54
#